data_AF-A0A6M1ZB75-F1
#
_entry.id   AF-A0A6M1ZB75-F1
#
_cell.length_a   1.000
_cell.length_b   1.000
_cell.length_c   1.000
_cell.angle_alpha   90.00
_cell.angle_beta   90.00
_cell.angle_gamma   90.00
#
_symmetry.space_group_name_H-M   'P 1'
#
loop_
_entity.id
_entity.type
_entity.pdbx_description
1 polymer ?
#
loop_
_entity_poly.entity_id
_entity_poly.type
_entity_poly.pdbx_seq_one_letter_code
_entity_poly.pdbx_strand_id
1 'polypeptide(L)' 'LEFPDNMITEKATILDNDWLMCPVCIDAWQSKSVAGMVECPKCKNVFHNPRYNENCFL' A
#
# COMPACT_ATOMS: atom_id res chain seq x y z
N LEU A 1 -3.68 -4.09 9.23
CA LEU A 1 -4.62 -3.65 8.17
C LEU A 1 -4.65 -4.73 7.08
N GLU A 2 -5.13 -5.91 7.46
CA GLU A 2 -5.03 -7.12 6.64
C GLU A 2 -5.97 -7.10 5.43
N PHE A 3 -7.11 -6.43 5.57
CA PHE A 3 -8.13 -6.30 4.54
C PHE A 3 -8.25 -4.86 4.02
N PRO A 4 -8.67 -4.66 2.76
CA PRO A 4 -9.01 -3.35 2.23
C PRO A 4 -10.09 -2.66 3.05
N ASP A 5 -9.95 -1.35 3.25
CA ASP A 5 -11.01 -0.50 3.81
C ASP A 5 -11.65 0.31 2.68
N ASN A 6 -12.93 0.08 2.43
CA ASN A 6 -13.68 0.73 1.34
C ASN A 6 -13.89 2.24 1.56
N MET A 7 -13.63 2.77 2.76
CA MET A 7 -13.67 4.21 3.03
C MET A 7 -12.41 4.94 2.57
N ILE A 8 -11.31 4.22 2.36
CA ILE A 8 -10.07 4.76 1.80
C ILE A 8 -10.13 4.55 0.29
N THR A 9 -9.77 5.56 -0.49
CA THR A 9 -9.81 5.47 -1.96
C THR A 9 -8.43 5.54 -2.58
N GLU A 10 -7.48 6.04 -1.79
CA GLU A 10 -6.11 6.27 -2.18
C GLU A 10 -5.32 4.96 -2.19
N LYS A 11 -4.49 4.82 -3.23
CA LYS A 11 -3.65 3.64 -3.47
C LYS A 11 -2.19 4.08 -3.54
N ALA A 12 -1.30 3.37 -2.85
CA ALA A 12 0.13 3.61 -3.02
C ALA A 12 0.56 3.18 -4.45
N THR A 13 1.66 3.75 -4.97
CA THR A 13 2.15 3.40 -6.32
C THR A 13 3.33 2.46 -6.23
N ILE A 14 3.40 1.45 -7.10
CA ILE A 14 4.59 0.59 -7.22
C ILE A 14 5.65 1.35 -8.02
N LEU A 15 6.86 1.49 -7.48
CA LEU A 15 8.00 2.03 -8.23
C LEU A 15 8.79 0.90 -8.90
N ASP A 16 9.33 0.00 -8.09
CA ASP A 16 10.13 -1.15 -8.53
C ASP A 16 10.15 -2.23 -7.44
N ASN A 17 10.17 -3.50 -7.81
CA ASN A 17 10.27 -4.64 -6.89
C ASN A 17 9.39 -4.50 -5.64
N ASP A 18 10.00 -4.24 -4.48
CA ASP A 18 9.37 -4.05 -3.16
C ASP A 18 9.12 -2.57 -2.80
N TRP A 19 9.53 -1.62 -3.63
CA TRP A 19 9.39 -0.19 -3.39
C TRP A 19 8.01 0.34 -3.74
N LEU A 20 7.46 1.11 -2.82
CA LEU A 20 6.21 1.85 -2.95
C LEU A 20 6.49 3.34 -2.87
N MET A 21 5.63 4.13 -3.52
CA MET A 21 5.65 5.59 -3.46
C MET A 21 4.37 6.12 -2.82
N CYS A 22 4.55 7.11 -1.95
CA CYS A 22 3.47 7.75 -1.22
C CYS A 22 2.84 8.80 -2.13
N PRO A 23 1.54 8.71 -2.46
CA PRO A 23 0.90 9.71 -3.31
C PRO A 23 0.77 11.07 -2.60
N VAL A 24 0.90 11.11 -1.27
CA VAL A 24 0.73 12.32 -0.45
C VAL A 24 2.04 13.07 -0.25
N CYS A 25 3.06 12.43 0.33
CA CYS A 25 4.33 13.10 0.65
C CYS A 25 5.45 12.80 -0.35
N ILE A 26 5.15 12.07 -1.44
CA ILE A 26 6.07 11.77 -2.57
C ILE A 26 7.30 10.97 -2.12
N ASP A 27 7.27 10.41 -0.90
CA ASP A 27 8.35 9.61 -0.35
C ASP A 27 8.25 8.16 -0.81
N ALA A 28 9.41 7.55 -1.07
CA ALA A 28 9.50 6.14 -1.42
C ALA A 28 9.90 5.33 -0.19
N TRP A 29 9.30 4.15 -0.01
CA TRP A 29 9.72 3.21 1.02
C TRP A 29 9.62 1.77 0.52
N GLN A 30 10.45 0.90 1.10
CA GLN A 30 10.38 -0.53 0.82
C GLN A 30 9.29 -1.18 1.67
N SER A 31 8.45 -2.00 1.04
CA SER A 31 7.40 -2.77 1.70
C SER A 31 7.25 -4.13 1.03
N LYS A 32 7.41 -5.21 1.79
CA LYS A 32 7.10 -6.59 1.37
C LYS A 32 5.71 -7.05 1.83
N SER A 33 4.91 -6.12 2.36
CA SER A 33 3.59 -6.45 2.90
C SER A 33 2.68 -6.96 1.79
N VAL A 34 1.96 -8.05 2.08
CA VAL A 34 0.86 -8.59 1.26
C VAL A 34 -0.51 -8.20 1.81
N ALA A 35 -0.55 -7.40 2.89
CA ALA A 35 -1.80 -6.96 3.51
C ALA A 35 -2.60 -6.05 2.57
N GLY A 36 -3.92 -5.98 2.73
CA GLY A 36 -4.82 -5.13 1.94
C GLY A 36 -4.48 -3.64 1.96
N MET A 37 -3.85 -3.17 3.04
CA MET A 37 -3.42 -1.78 3.18
C MET A 37 -1.94 -1.69 3.57
N VAL A 38 -1.36 -0.53 3.28
CA VAL A 38 0.00 -0.14 3.66
C VAL A 38 -0.02 1.25 4.28
N GLU A 39 0.86 1.47 5.26
CA GLU A 39 1.08 2.79 5.87
C GLU A 39 2.40 3.37 5.35
N CYS A 40 2.38 4.65 4.96
CA CYS A 40 3.62 5.35 4.66
C CYS A 40 4.38 5.68 5.96
N PRO A 41 5.66 5.30 6.10
CA PRO A 41 6.40 5.47 7.35
C PRO A 41 6.65 6.94 7.70
N LYS A 42 6.71 7.82 6.70
CA LYS A 42 7.02 9.25 6.86
C LYS A 42 5.82 10.09 7.28
N CYS A 43 4.70 9.98 6.55
CA CYS A 43 3.52 10.82 6.78
C CYS A 43 2.36 10.09 7.47
N LYS A 44 2.52 8.80 7.79
CA LYS A 44 1.53 7.99 8.53
C LYS A 44 0.16 7.84 7.89
N ASN A 45 0.03 8.24 6.62
CA ASN A 45 -1.19 8.00 5.85
C ASN A 45 -1.27 6.53 5.44
N VAL A 46 -2.51 6.02 5.43
CA VAL A 46 -2.83 4.63 5.09
C VAL A 46 -3.44 4.61 3.69
N PHE A 47 -3.03 3.62 2.89
CA PHE A 47 -3.43 3.47 1.49
C PHE A 47 -3.76 2.02 1.19
N HIS A 48 -4.55 1.78 0.15
CA HIS A 48 -4.62 0.46 -0.45
C HIS A 48 -3.23 0.01 -0.89
N ASN A 49 -2.89 -1.23 -0.52
CA ASN A 49 -1.67 -1.85 -0.98
C ASN A 49 -1.81 -2.20 -2.46
N PRO A 50 -0.96 -1.65 -3.35
CA PRO A 50 -1.08 -1.92 -4.77
C PRO A 50 -0.77 -3.36 -5.18
N ARG A 51 -0.18 -4.16 -4.28
CA ARG A 51 0.11 -5.58 -4.48
C ARG A 51 -0.96 -6.51 -3.91
N TYR A 52 -1.99 -5.98 -3.25
CA TYR A 52 -3.07 -6.82 -2.72
C TYR A 52 -3.86 -7.43 -3.88
N ASN A 53 -3.97 -8.76 -3.88
CA ASN A 53 -4.76 -9.52 -4.82
C ASN A 53 -5.73 -10.42 -4.04
N GLU A 54 -7.02 -10.13 -4.14
CA GLU A 54 -8.10 -10.88 -3.47
C GLU A 54 -8.16 -12.35 -3.89
N ASN A 55 -7.56 -12.70 -5.03
CA ASN A 55 -7.61 -14.04 -5.60
C ASN A 55 -6.48 -14.99 -5.14
N CYS A 56 -5.65 -14.62 -4.17
CA CYS A 56 -4.57 -15.47 -3.61
C CYS A 56 -4.99 -16.30 -2.38
N PHE A 57 -6.29 -16.60 -2.23
CA PHE A 57 -6.81 -17.57 -1.25
C PHE A 57 -7.25 -18.91 -1.88
N LEU A 58 -6.80 -19.22 -3.11
CA LEU A 58 -7.04 -20.49 -3.80
C LEU A 58 -5.78 -21.36 -3.86
#